data_AF-R7WLB4-F1
#
_entry.id   AF-R7WLB4-F1
#
_cell.length_a   1.000
_cell.length_b   1.000
_cell.length_c   1.000
_cell.angle_alpha   90.00
_cell.angle_beta   90.00
_cell.angle_gamma   90.00
#
_symmetry.space_group_name_H-M   'P 1'
#
loop_
_entity.id
_entity.type
_entity.pdbx_description
1 polymer ?
#
loop_
_entity_poly.entity_id
_entity_poly.type
_entity_poly.pdbx_seq_one_letter_code
_entity_poly.pdbx_strand_id
1 'polypeptide(L)'
;MIMAVTGSTRVGWSVANIAVLLYALVPVLWIASLSFKPAGTIQDGRFIPQSWTLDNYRGIFDTGAFTSALRNSIGIGLISTAIAVVIGTMAA
;
A
#
# COMPACT_ATOMS: atom_id res chain seq x y z
N MET A 1 3.73 37.39 13.32
CA MET A 1 5.20 37.21 13.27
C MET A 1 5.47 35.85 12.62
N ILE A 2 5.72 35.83 11.31
CA ILE A 2 5.88 34.59 10.53
C ILE A 2 7.38 34.26 10.56
N MET A 3 7.76 33.19 11.25
CA MET A 3 9.16 32.78 11.37
C MET A 3 9.67 32.36 9.99
N ALA A 4 10.62 33.10 9.43
CA ALA A 4 11.30 32.73 8.19
C ALA A 4 12.07 31.43 8.44
N VAL A 5 11.66 30.34 7.78
CA VAL A 5 12.37 29.06 7.84
C VAL A 5 13.73 29.28 7.18
N THR A 6 14.80 29.35 7.99
CA THR A 6 16.18 29.44 7.52
C THR A 6 16.48 28.26 6.59
N GLY A 7 17.29 28.46 5.53
CA GLY A 7 17.56 27.42 4.52
C GLY A 7 17.99 26.06 5.10
N SER A 8 18.73 26.08 6.22
CA SER A 8 19.12 24.89 6.99
C SER A 8 17.92 24.10 7.55
N THR A 9 16.92 24.79 8.11
CA THR A 9 15.69 24.17 8.64
C THR A 9 14.88 23.52 7.52
N ARG A 10 14.82 24.14 6.33
CA ARG A 10 14.12 23.57 5.16
C ARG A 10 14.78 22.28 4.67
N VAL A 11 16.10 22.24 4.61
CA VAL A 11 16.85 21.02 4.27
C VAL A 11 16.62 19.93 5.31
N GLY A 12 16.68 20.27 6.60
CA GLY A 12 16.40 19.33 7.70
C GLY A 12 15.02 18.67 7.59
N TRP A 13 13.97 19.46 7.39
CA TRP A 13 12.61 18.93 7.19
C TRP A 13 12.46 18.11 5.91
N SER A 14 13.15 18.50 4.83
CA SER A 14 13.12 17.75 3.57
C SER A 14 13.74 16.36 3.73
N VAL A 15 14.90 16.28 4.41
CA VAL A 15 15.57 15.01 4.73
C VAL A 15 14.69 14.14 5.63
N ALA A 16 14.09 14.73 6.67
CA ALA A 16 13.18 14.01 7.57
C ALA A 16 11.98 13.42 6.81
N ASN A 17 11.34 14.20 5.93
CA ASN A 17 10.24 13.72 5.11
C ASN A 17 10.65 12.59 4.17
N ILE A 18 11.80 12.69 3.50
CA ILE A 18 12.32 11.63 2.64
C ILE A 18 12.59 10.36 3.44
N ALA A 19 13.19 10.48 4.63
CA ALA A 19 13.44 9.34 5.50
C ALA A 19 12.14 8.63 5.91
N VAL A 20 11.11 9.39 6.30
CA VAL A 20 9.79 8.85 6.63
C VAL A 20 9.13 8.17 5.44
N LEU A 21 9.19 8.78 4.25
CA LEU A 21 8.66 8.20 3.03
C LEU A 21 9.35 6.88 2.66
N LEU A 22 10.69 6.85 2.71
CA LEU A 22 11.45 5.62 2.45
C LEU A 22 11.07 4.53 3.45
N TYR A 23 11.03 4.87 4.73
CA TYR A 23 10.63 3.93 5.78
C TYR A 23 9.22 3.34 5.53
N ALA A 24 8.24 4.19 5.17
CA ALA A 24 6.88 3.75 4.90
C ALA A 24 6.74 2.93 3.60
N LEU A 25 7.51 3.26 2.57
CA LEU A 25 7.40 2.62 1.24
C LEU A 25 8.18 1.32 1.12
N VAL A 26 9.27 1.14 1.87
CA VAL A 26 10.08 -0.10 1.84
C VAL A 26 9.22 -1.37 2.01
N PRO A 27 8.35 -1.52 3.03
CA PRO A 27 7.53 -2.73 3.16
C PRO A 27 6.53 -2.91 2.02
N VAL A 28 5.98 -1.82 1.48
CA VAL A 28 5.04 -1.86 0.34
C VAL A 28 5.74 -2.36 -0.91
N LEU A 29 6.92 -1.81 -1.21
CA LEU A 29 7.73 -2.22 -2.35
C LEU A 29 8.24 -3.66 -2.19
N TRP A 30 8.47 -4.11 -0.95
CA TRP A 30 8.82 -5.50 -0.68
C TRP A 30 7.69 -6.46 -1.08
N ILE A 31 6.47 -6.19 -0.64
CA ILE A 31 5.29 -6.99 -1.01
C ILE A 31 5.05 -6.94 -2.53
N ALA A 32 5.20 -5.77 -3.15
CA ALA A 32 5.09 -5.64 -4.60
C ALA A 32 6.17 -6.42 -5.35
N SER A 33 7.40 -6.46 -4.87
CA SER A 33 8.45 -7.30 -5.47
C SER A 33 8.11 -8.79 -5.38
N LEU A 34 7.68 -9.23 -4.19
CA LEU A 34 7.31 -10.62 -3.96
C LEU A 34 6.15 -11.08 -4.86
N SER A 35 5.19 -10.21 -5.19
CA SER A 35 4.06 -10.58 -6.06
C SER A 35 4.48 -10.91 -7.50
N PHE A 36 5.60 -10.37 -7.98
CA PHE A 36 6.17 -10.68 -9.30
C PHE A 36 7.14 -11.86 -9.32
N LYS A 37 7.50 -12.42 -8.15
CA LYS A 37 8.39 -13.58 -8.07
C LYS A 37 7.65 -14.90 -8.35
N PRO A 38 8.27 -15.86 -9.03
CA PRO A 38 7.77 -17.23 -9.03
C PRO A 38 7.60 -17.78 -7.61
N ALA A 39 6.58 -18.62 -7.39
CA ALA A 39 6.25 -19.15 -6.06
C ALA A 39 7.44 -19.85 -5.37
N GLY A 40 8.29 -20.54 -6.14
CA GLY A 40 9.47 -21.23 -5.63
C GLY A 40 10.62 -20.32 -5.15
N THR A 41 10.60 -19.02 -5.47
CA THR A 41 11.70 -18.07 -5.14
C THR A 41 11.28 -16.99 -4.16
N ILE A 42 10.09 -17.08 -3.54
CA ILE A 42 9.60 -16.06 -2.59
C ILE A 42 10.49 -15.97 -1.34
N GLN A 43 11.10 -17.08 -0.92
CA GLN A 43 11.92 -17.18 0.29
C GLN A 43 13.42 -16.88 0.07
N ASP A 44 13.81 -16.42 -1.13
CA ASP A 44 15.22 -16.18 -1.48
C ASP A 44 15.87 -14.95 -0.78
N GLY A 45 15.09 -14.20 0.01
CA GLY A 45 15.54 -13.02 0.75
C GLY A 45 15.91 -11.81 -0.11
N ARG A 46 15.66 -11.83 -1.42
CA ARG A 46 16.06 -10.75 -2.33
C ARG A 46 14.97 -9.69 -2.46
N PHE A 47 15.36 -8.41 -2.49
CA PHE A 47 14.40 -7.34 -2.76
C PHE A 47 14.02 -7.25 -4.24
N ILE A 48 14.92 -7.54 -5.19
CA ILE A 48 14.64 -7.44 -6.63
C ILE A 48 14.46 -8.85 -7.21
N PRO A 49 13.37 -9.14 -7.94
CA PRO A 49 13.15 -10.45 -8.56
C PRO A 49 14.24 -10.76 -9.58
N GLN A 50 14.75 -12.00 -9.58
CA GLN A 50 15.68 -12.48 -10.62
C GLN A 50 14.94 -12.83 -11.92
N SER A 51 13.74 -13.39 -11.76
CA SER A 51 12.80 -13.65 -12.83
C SER A 51 11.48 -13.00 -12.48
N TRP A 52 10.90 -12.34 -13.47
CA TRP A 52 9.63 -11.65 -13.35
C TRP A 52 8.53 -12.51 -13.96
N THR A 53 7.42 -12.68 -13.25
CA THR A 53 6.23 -13.39 -13.73
C THR A 53 4.95 -12.71 -13.26
N LEU A 54 3.84 -13.00 -13.95
CA LEU A 54 2.48 -12.61 -13.59
C LEU A 54 1.62 -13.81 -13.18
N ASP A 55 2.21 -14.98 -12.96
CA ASP A 55 1.47 -16.20 -12.69
C ASP A 55 0.69 -16.13 -11.37
N ASN A 56 1.25 -15.49 -10.33
CA ASN A 56 0.53 -15.25 -9.07
C ASN A 56 -0.73 -14.40 -9.30
N TYR A 57 -0.66 -13.42 -10.20
CA TYR A 57 -1.81 -12.57 -10.54
C TYR A 57 -2.86 -13.32 -11.34
N ARG A 58 -2.49 -14.27 -12.20
CA ARG A 58 -3.47 -15.10 -12.92
C ARG A 58 -4.10 -16.12 -11.97
N GLY A 59 -3.26 -16.86 -11.25
CA GLY A 59 -3.68 -17.95 -10.36
C GLY A 59 -4.62 -17.52 -9.25
N ILE A 60 -4.52 -16.29 -8.75
CA ILE A 60 -5.42 -15.80 -7.69
C ILE A 60 -6.89 -15.70 -8.17
N PHE A 61 -7.13 -15.49 -9.46
CA PHE A 61 -8.48 -15.40 -10.01
C PHE A 61 -9.05 -16.74 -10.46
N ASP A 62 -8.23 -17.79 -10.62
CA ASP A 62 -8.67 -19.11 -11.09
C ASP A 62 -9.61 -19.81 -10.11
N THR A 63 -9.44 -19.59 -8.80
CA THR A 63 -10.19 -20.30 -7.74
C THR A 63 -11.52 -19.64 -7.37
N GLY A 64 -11.83 -18.43 -7.87
CA GLY A 64 -13.04 -17.66 -7.57
C GLY A 64 -13.20 -17.18 -6.11
N ALA A 65 -12.47 -17.78 -5.15
CA ALA A 65 -12.49 -17.41 -3.73
C ALA A 65 -12.02 -15.97 -3.50
N PHE A 66 -10.94 -15.57 -4.19
CA PHE A 66 -10.45 -14.19 -4.14
C PHE A 66 -11.48 -13.19 -4.67
N THR A 67 -12.09 -13.47 -5.83
CA THR A 67 -13.09 -12.59 -6.44
C THR A 67 -14.32 -12.42 -5.55
N SER A 68 -14.77 -13.50 -4.90
CA SER A 68 -15.88 -13.46 -3.95
C SER A 68 -15.54 -12.64 -2.71
N ALA A 69 -14.36 -12.86 -2.12
CA ALA A 69 -13.88 -12.09 -0.98
C ALA A 69 -13.71 -10.61 -1.32
N LEU A 70 -13.18 -10.29 -2.50
CA LEU A 70 -13.00 -8.92 -2.98
C LEU A 70 -14.35 -8.20 -3.13
N ARG A 71 -15.35 -8.87 -3.73
CA ARG A 71 -16.70 -8.31 -3.86
C ARG A 71 -17.35 -8.04 -2.51
N ASN A 72 -17.24 -8.99 -1.58
CA ASN A 72 -17.79 -8.83 -0.23
C ASN A 72 -17.13 -7.66 0.51
N SER A 73 -15.80 -7.55 0.45
CA SER A 73 -15.06 -6.46 1.09
C SER A 73 -15.41 -5.09 0.51
N ILE A 74 -15.51 -4.96 -0.82
CA ILE A 74 -15.92 -3.72 -1.46
C ILE A 74 -17.36 -3.36 -1.07
N GLY A 75 -18.27 -4.32 -1.09
CA GLY A 75 -19.67 -4.10 -0.70
C GLY A 75 -19.79 -3.60 0.74
N ILE A 76 -19.16 -4.30 1.69
CA ILE A 76 -19.17 -3.92 3.11
C ILE A 76 -18.49 -2.56 3.31
N GLY A 77 -17.35 -2.33 2.67
CA GLY A 77 -16.61 -1.07 2.77
C GLY A 77 -17.46 0.12 2.32
N LEU A 78 -18.09 0.02 1.16
CA LEU A 78 -18.94 1.10 0.63
C LEU A 78 -20.17 1.36 1.49
N ILE A 79 -20.87 0.30 1.93
CA ILE A 79 -22.06 0.44 2.79
C ILE A 79 -21.67 1.09 4.11
N SER A 80 -20.58 0.62 4.74
CA SER A 80 -20.09 1.16 6.01
C SER A 80 -19.69 2.64 5.87
N THR A 81 -18.91 3.00 4.84
CA THR A 81 -18.53 4.38 4.59
C THR A 81 -19.74 5.28 4.36
N ALA A 82 -20.72 4.84 3.55
CA ALA A 82 -21.92 5.63 3.29
C ALA A 82 -22.71 5.92 4.58
N ILE A 83 -22.96 4.88 5.39
CA ILE A 83 -23.67 5.02 6.67
C ILE A 83 -22.89 5.92 7.63
N ALA A 84 -21.58 5.68 7.78
CA ALA A 84 -20.72 6.46 8.67
C ALA A 84 -20.66 7.94 8.28
N VAL A 85 -20.59 8.25 6.99
CA VAL A 85 -20.59 9.63 6.50
C VAL A 85 -21.95 10.28 6.73
N VAL A 86 -23.07 9.62 6.43
CA VAL A 86 -24.41 10.20 6.65
C VAL A 86 -24.63 10.50 8.13
N ILE A 87 -24.38 9.53 9.02
CA ILE A 87 -24.56 9.74 10.46
C ILE A 87 -23.55 10.78 10.98
N GLY A 88 -22.28 10.67 10.57
CA GLY A 88 -21.21 11.57 11.02
C GLY A 88 -21.44 13.01 10.59
N THR A 89 -21.95 13.24 9.37
CA THR A 89 -22.30 14.60 8.89
C THR A 89 -23.53 15.16 9.57
N MET A 90 -24.49 14.33 10.00
CA MET A 90 -25.62 14.78 10.81
C MET A 90 -25.24 15.09 12.27
N ALA A 91 -24.14 14.49 12.76
CA ALA A 91 -23.66 14.65 14.13
C ALA A 91 -22.61 15.76 14.32
N ALA A 92 -21.87 16.11 13.25
CA ALA A 92 -20.86 17.18 13.24
C ALA A 92 -21.49 18.58 13.17
#